data_AF-A0AA45C9B7-F1
#
_entry.id   AF-A0AA45C9B7-F1
#
_cell.length_a   1.000
_cell.length_b   1.000
_cell.length_c   1.000
_cell.angle_alpha   90.00
_cell.angle_beta   90.00
_cell.angle_gamma   90.00
#
_symmetry.space_group_name_H-M   'P 1'
#
loop_
_entity.id
_entity.type
_entity.pdbx_description
1 polymer ?
#
loop_
_entity_poly.entity_id
_entity_poly.type
_entity_poly.pdbx_seq_one_letter_code
_entity_poly.pdbx_strand_id
1 'polypeptide(L)'
;MKKFSILFIFLLITLLSFAYPYTFTDDSGNVIKVDKPFKRIISLYGGHTENIFYMEAKDSLIAVSTSEAFPPNFKNLPAISYKEDVEKFISLNPDLVLIRPMIYRRYGDLVEKLEAFGITVVSLQPETFDDVFPYWEKLGILTGKIDESKALIKEFELKVNKLPKIEQNDLTEIFFESIHKNFKTTANGSIADYVLKRSGLFNVADEAIQVVEGSTISEFSKEQLIENGDKVEYYIAQKGAMNKISKDIIKNESGFNAIKAVRNDNIIIIDEKIISRPTPRVYYSIVEFYKLIHNDYLTSNHYLYNDEKVSKISFSTIAIDFLMIPFKTPEYFKKEINKDGHLFGDFSDINYRDIQHLYAETAFYNDIVDSKSNKFEPNSILSSNDINSYLSRILNETVNENIVTNKDLIDFLRK
;
A
#
# COMPACT_ATOMS: atom_id res chain seq x y z
N MET A 1 59.96 -32.81 -18.66
CA MET A 1 58.54 -32.80 -18.22
C MET A 1 58.21 -31.40 -17.72
N LYS A 2 57.66 -30.56 -18.61
CA LYS A 2 57.26 -29.17 -18.36
C LYS A 2 55.81 -29.03 -18.86
N LYS A 3 55.05 -28.14 -18.22
CA LYS A 3 53.66 -27.70 -18.50
C LYS A 3 52.59 -28.41 -17.66
N PHE A 4 52.31 -27.90 -16.46
CA PHE A 4 50.99 -27.99 -15.82
C PHE A 4 50.91 -27.08 -14.56
N SER A 5 51.12 -25.76 -14.69
CA SER A 5 50.93 -24.86 -13.52
C SER A 5 50.45 -23.43 -13.84
N ILE A 6 49.97 -23.11 -15.04
CA ILE A 6 49.58 -21.72 -15.36
C ILE A 6 48.11 -21.58 -15.80
N LEU A 7 47.34 -22.68 -15.90
CA LEU A 7 45.98 -22.65 -16.45
C LEU A 7 44.87 -22.75 -15.40
N PHE A 8 45.07 -22.25 -14.17
CA PHE A 8 44.02 -22.19 -13.14
C PHE A 8 43.95 -20.85 -12.39
N ILE A 9 44.74 -19.85 -12.78
CA ILE A 9 44.75 -18.50 -12.19
C ILE A 9 44.10 -17.45 -13.14
N PHE A 10 43.56 -17.88 -14.29
CA PHE A 10 42.93 -16.98 -15.28
C PHE A 10 41.41 -17.14 -15.42
N LEU A 11 40.76 -17.90 -14.52
CA LEU A 11 39.30 -17.99 -14.43
C LEU A 11 38.77 -17.41 -13.11
N LEU A 12 39.39 -16.32 -12.68
CA LEU A 12 38.83 -15.38 -11.71
C LEU A 12 38.78 -13.99 -12.35
N ILE A 13 38.34 -13.92 -13.62
CA ILE A 13 37.81 -12.68 -14.16
C ILE A 13 36.44 -12.54 -13.50
N THR A 14 36.51 -11.94 -12.31
CA THR A 14 35.42 -11.22 -11.68
C THR A 14 34.54 -10.60 -12.76
N LEU A 15 33.25 -10.98 -12.77
CA LEU A 15 32.19 -10.11 -13.26
C LEU A 15 32.21 -8.86 -12.38
N LEU A 16 33.18 -7.98 -12.60
CA LEU A 16 33.01 -6.57 -12.29
C LEU A 16 31.96 -6.08 -13.28
N SER A 17 30.69 -6.22 -12.90
CA SER A 17 29.68 -5.33 -13.42
C SER A 17 30.16 -3.92 -13.07
N PHE A 18 30.77 -3.25 -14.04
CA PHE A 18 31.02 -1.82 -13.98
C PHE A 18 29.65 -1.13 -13.97
N ALA A 19 29.02 -1.04 -12.81
CA ALA A 19 27.94 -0.11 -12.59
C ALA A 19 28.58 1.28 -12.60
N TYR A 20 28.35 2.02 -13.68
CA TYR A 20 28.74 3.42 -13.80
C TYR A 20 28.18 4.22 -12.61
N PRO A 21 28.84 5.31 -12.18
CA PRO A 21 28.27 6.17 -11.16
C PRO A 21 26.92 6.69 -11.65
N TYR A 22 25.85 6.41 -10.89
CA TYR A 22 24.55 6.99 -11.18
C TYR A 22 24.51 8.41 -10.63
N THR A 23 23.83 9.30 -11.33
CA THR A 23 23.58 10.66 -10.86
C THR A 23 22.13 11.01 -11.12
N PHE A 24 21.44 11.54 -10.12
CA PHE A 24 20.07 12.02 -10.24
C PHE A 24 19.84 13.21 -9.30
N THR A 25 18.80 14.00 -9.58
CA THR A 25 18.36 15.06 -8.68
C THR A 25 17.27 14.53 -7.75
N ASP A 26 17.45 14.73 -6.45
CA ASP A 26 16.45 14.43 -5.44
C ASP A 26 15.31 15.45 -5.45
N ASP A 27 14.25 15.20 -4.69
CA ASP A 27 13.03 16.01 -4.73
C ASP A 27 13.13 17.26 -3.83
N SER A 28 14.34 17.57 -3.33
CA SER A 28 14.71 18.87 -2.74
C SER A 28 15.73 19.65 -3.61
N GLY A 29 16.06 19.15 -4.80
CA GLY A 29 16.93 19.83 -5.76
C GLY A 29 18.43 19.48 -5.65
N ASN A 30 18.80 18.52 -4.80
CA ASN A 30 20.20 18.13 -4.62
C ASN A 30 20.64 17.12 -5.67
N VAL A 31 21.86 17.28 -6.19
CA VAL A 31 22.46 16.32 -7.12
C VAL A 31 23.10 15.19 -6.33
N ILE A 32 22.52 14.00 -6.41
CA ILE A 32 22.97 12.81 -5.71
C ILE A 32 23.86 11.99 -6.65
N LYS A 33 25.07 11.67 -6.21
CA LYS A 33 26.00 10.77 -6.91
C LYS A 33 26.07 9.45 -6.17
N VAL A 34 25.89 8.36 -6.89
CA VAL A 34 25.90 6.99 -6.35
C VAL A 34 27.01 6.21 -7.04
N ASP A 35 28.19 6.24 -6.44
CA ASP A 35 29.36 5.49 -6.93
C ASP A 35 29.25 3.99 -6.61
N LYS A 36 28.57 3.66 -5.51
CA LYS A 36 28.27 2.29 -5.07
C LYS A 36 26.95 2.27 -4.31
N PRO A 37 26.23 1.13 -4.30
CA PRO A 37 25.05 0.96 -3.47
C PRO A 37 25.31 1.21 -1.98
N PHE A 38 24.39 1.90 -1.31
CA PHE A 38 24.40 2.12 0.13
C PHE A 38 24.05 0.83 0.88
N LYS A 39 24.62 0.64 2.06
CA LYS A 39 24.51 -0.60 2.86
C LYS A 39 24.04 -0.36 4.29
N ARG A 40 23.98 0.89 4.74
CA ARG A 40 23.64 1.30 6.10
C ARG A 40 22.66 2.46 6.07
N ILE A 41 21.44 2.13 5.67
CA ILE A 41 20.37 3.08 5.38
C ILE A 41 19.51 3.29 6.63
N ILE A 42 19.29 4.55 7.00
CA ILE A 42 18.21 4.97 7.90
C ILE A 42 17.05 5.47 7.04
N SER A 43 15.87 4.88 7.20
CA SER A 43 14.67 5.27 6.46
C SER A 43 13.67 6.00 7.37
N LEU A 44 13.44 7.30 7.13
CA LEU A 44 12.55 8.12 7.96
C LEU A 44 11.11 8.22 7.42
N TYR A 45 10.73 7.38 6.45
CA TYR A 45 9.38 7.32 5.92
C TYR A 45 9.01 5.93 5.41
N GLY A 46 7.81 5.46 5.77
CA GLY A 46 7.39 4.10 5.45
C GLY A 46 7.18 3.78 3.99
N GLY A 47 6.96 4.80 3.14
CA GLY A 47 7.01 4.57 1.70
C GLY A 47 8.40 4.16 1.22
N HIS A 48 9.49 4.70 1.79
CA HIS A 48 10.84 4.27 1.44
C HIS A 48 11.10 2.87 1.97
N THR A 49 10.81 2.66 3.26
CA THR A 49 11.04 1.41 3.97
C THR A 49 10.36 0.24 3.25
N GLU A 50 9.08 0.39 2.92
CA GLU A 50 8.29 -0.65 2.26
C GLU A 50 8.81 -0.99 0.86
N ASN A 51 9.15 0.01 0.04
CA ASN A 51 9.69 -0.24 -1.30
C ASN A 51 11.05 -0.96 -1.26
N ILE A 52 11.92 -0.60 -0.32
CA ILE A 52 13.20 -1.30 -0.09
C ILE A 52 12.96 -2.78 0.26
N PHE A 53 11.89 -3.09 0.99
CA PHE A 53 11.48 -4.47 1.24
C PHE A 53 10.95 -5.18 0.00
N TYR A 54 10.11 -4.52 -0.80
CA TYR A 54 9.64 -5.07 -2.09
C TYR A 54 10.81 -5.40 -3.03
N MET A 55 11.87 -4.58 -3.01
CA MET A 55 13.10 -4.76 -3.80
C MET A 55 14.12 -5.72 -3.17
N GLU A 56 13.79 -6.41 -2.09
CA GLU A 56 14.70 -7.36 -1.41
C GLU A 56 16.00 -6.73 -0.88
N ALA A 57 15.97 -5.44 -0.57
CA ALA A 57 17.11 -4.69 0.00
C ALA A 57 16.97 -4.46 1.50
N LYS A 58 16.11 -5.20 2.22
CA LYS A 58 15.90 -5.03 3.66
C LYS A 58 17.19 -5.09 4.49
N ASP A 59 18.19 -5.85 4.06
CA ASP A 59 19.47 -6.01 4.78
C ASP A 59 20.34 -4.75 4.73
N SER A 60 20.00 -3.78 3.87
CA SER A 60 20.63 -2.45 3.85
C SER A 60 20.07 -1.51 4.92
N LEU A 61 18.91 -1.81 5.52
CA LEU A 61 18.28 -0.97 6.53
C LEU A 61 18.86 -1.24 7.91
N ILE A 62 19.30 -0.18 8.60
CA ILE A 62 19.86 -0.26 9.96
C ILE A 62 18.99 0.44 11.01
N ALA A 63 18.07 1.31 10.58
CA ALA A 63 17.03 1.89 11.43
C ALA A 63 15.88 2.40 10.56
N VAL A 64 14.71 2.53 11.16
CA VAL A 64 13.50 2.99 10.47
C VAL A 64 12.74 4.03 11.30
N SER A 65 11.78 4.72 10.70
CA SER A 65 10.95 5.70 11.40
C SER A 65 10.19 5.08 12.58
N THR A 66 9.88 5.89 13.60
CA THR A 66 8.97 5.48 14.68
C THR A 66 7.53 5.23 14.22
N SER A 67 7.18 5.71 13.02
CA SER A 67 5.88 5.53 12.40
C SER A 67 5.87 4.41 11.35
N GLU A 68 6.66 3.35 11.51
CA GLU A 68 6.60 2.18 10.63
C GLU A 68 5.63 1.12 11.14
N ALA A 69 4.86 0.54 10.22
CA ALA A 69 3.82 -0.44 10.56
C ALA A 69 3.92 -1.76 9.78
N PHE A 70 4.56 -1.75 8.60
CA PHE A 70 4.64 -2.90 7.69
C PHE A 70 5.73 -2.71 6.62
N PRO A 71 6.47 -3.74 6.17
CA PRO A 71 6.39 -5.18 6.50
C PRO A 71 6.69 -5.64 7.96
N PRO A 72 6.21 -6.81 8.39
CA PRO A 72 6.36 -7.37 9.76
C PRO A 72 7.80 -7.53 10.26
N ASN A 73 8.76 -7.63 9.33
CA ASN A 73 10.17 -7.94 9.62
C ASN A 73 11.00 -6.74 10.12
N PHE A 74 10.41 -5.57 10.36
CA PHE A 74 11.13 -4.44 10.96
C PHE A 74 11.41 -4.60 12.45
N LYS A 75 10.76 -5.55 13.13
CA LYS A 75 10.71 -5.65 14.61
C LYS A 75 12.09 -5.66 15.27
N ASN A 76 13.15 -6.01 14.53
CA ASN A 76 14.52 -6.08 15.03
C ASN A 76 15.36 -4.83 14.73
N LEU A 77 14.84 -3.87 13.95
CA LEU A 77 15.53 -2.62 13.63
C LEU A 77 15.23 -1.56 14.69
N PRO A 78 16.23 -0.76 15.12
CA PRO A 78 16.01 0.45 15.89
C PRO A 78 15.00 1.38 15.20
N ALA A 79 14.07 1.93 15.98
CA ALA A 79 13.19 2.99 15.53
C ALA A 79 13.80 4.35 15.91
N ILE A 80 13.86 5.29 14.96
CA ILE A 80 14.44 6.62 15.14
C ILE A 80 13.48 7.68 14.60
N SER A 81 13.34 8.78 15.34
CA SER A 81 12.56 9.94 14.91
C SER A 81 13.47 10.96 14.26
N TYR A 82 13.00 11.67 13.23
CA TYR A 82 13.71 12.82 12.65
C TYR A 82 13.84 14.01 13.64
N LYS A 83 13.25 13.89 14.85
CA LYS A 83 13.36 14.86 15.94
C LYS A 83 14.44 14.52 16.96
N GLU A 84 15.13 13.38 16.80
CA GLU A 84 16.25 13.00 17.65
C GLU A 84 17.48 13.87 17.35
N ASP A 85 18.40 13.93 18.31
CA ASP A 85 19.69 14.59 18.12
C ASP A 85 20.55 13.88 17.07
N VAL A 86 21.41 14.63 16.37
CA VAL A 86 22.23 14.09 15.28
C VAL A 86 23.19 12.98 15.76
N GLU A 87 23.64 13.05 17.01
CA GLU A 87 24.48 12.04 17.66
C GLU A 87 23.82 10.66 17.65
N LYS A 88 22.49 10.61 17.75
CA LYS A 88 21.73 9.36 17.66
C LYS A 88 21.89 8.72 16.28
N PHE A 89 21.79 9.52 15.22
CA PHE A 89 22.01 9.06 13.85
C PHE A 89 23.46 8.62 13.64
N ILE A 90 24.43 9.47 14.02
CA ILE A 90 25.86 9.20 13.85
C ILE A 90 26.28 7.92 14.59
N SER A 91 25.73 7.66 15.78
CA SER A 91 26.04 6.45 16.57
C SER A 91 25.68 5.15 15.85
N LEU A 92 24.72 5.20 14.91
CA LEU A 92 24.34 4.08 14.08
C LEU A 92 25.24 3.93 12.84
N ASN A 93 26.18 4.86 12.62
CA ASN A 93 27.12 4.87 11.49
C ASN A 93 26.44 4.65 10.12
N PRO A 94 25.39 5.42 9.76
CA PRO A 94 24.74 5.29 8.46
C PRO A 94 25.63 5.77 7.33
N ASP A 95 25.45 5.20 6.14
CA ASP A 95 25.98 5.76 4.89
C ASP A 95 24.93 6.53 4.10
N LEU A 96 23.64 6.33 4.40
CA LEU A 96 22.51 7.03 3.79
C LEU A 96 21.39 7.29 4.81
N VAL A 97 20.80 8.48 4.77
CA VAL A 97 19.53 8.81 5.42
C VAL A 97 18.50 9.21 4.37
N LEU A 98 17.42 8.43 4.28
CA LEU A 98 16.29 8.70 3.38
C LEU A 98 15.21 9.50 4.10
N ILE A 99 14.85 10.65 3.53
CA ILE A 99 13.89 11.58 4.10
C ILE A 99 12.87 12.07 3.05
N ARG A 100 11.84 12.75 3.52
CA ARG A 100 10.89 13.50 2.68
C ARG A 100 11.27 14.99 2.61
N PRO A 101 10.84 15.74 1.58
CA PRO A 101 11.05 17.19 1.48
C PRO A 101 10.54 17.98 2.70
N MET A 102 9.53 17.47 3.42
CA MET A 102 9.07 18.09 4.67
C MET A 102 10.16 18.09 5.76
N ILE A 103 10.89 16.98 5.90
CA ILE A 103 11.99 16.86 6.88
C ILE A 103 13.14 17.75 6.42
N TYR A 104 13.50 17.71 5.13
CA TYR A 104 14.56 18.56 4.57
C TYR A 104 14.31 20.05 4.86
N ARG A 105 13.09 20.53 4.62
CA ARG A 105 12.72 21.94 4.83
C ARG A 105 12.60 22.35 6.31
N ARG A 106 12.12 21.46 7.18
CA ARG A 106 11.80 21.80 8.59
C ARG A 106 12.89 21.43 9.59
N TYR A 107 13.82 20.56 9.19
CA TYR A 107 14.90 20.04 10.01
C TYR A 107 16.25 20.19 9.29
N GLY A 108 16.46 21.35 8.65
CA GLY A 108 17.70 21.65 7.91
C GLY A 108 18.96 21.49 8.75
N ASP A 109 18.95 21.93 10.01
CA ASP A 109 20.06 21.75 10.95
C ASP A 109 20.47 20.27 11.14
N LEU A 110 19.51 19.34 11.11
CA LEU A 110 19.81 17.91 11.18
C LEU A 110 20.51 17.45 9.89
N VAL A 111 19.97 17.87 8.73
CA VAL A 111 20.52 17.53 7.41
C VAL A 111 21.95 18.04 7.27
N GLU A 112 22.19 19.32 7.54
CA GLU A 112 23.52 19.95 7.45
C GLU A 112 24.55 19.24 8.33
N LYS A 113 24.18 18.86 9.57
CA LYS A 113 25.08 18.15 10.48
C LYS A 113 25.38 16.73 10.02
N LEU A 114 24.41 16.02 9.45
CA LEU A 114 24.62 14.69 8.87
C LEU A 114 25.59 14.76 7.69
N GLU A 115 25.37 15.71 6.77
CA GLU A 115 26.21 15.93 5.60
C GLU A 115 27.64 16.37 5.98
N ALA A 116 27.78 17.26 6.98
CA ALA A 116 29.07 17.66 7.53
C ALA A 116 29.87 16.47 8.13
N PHE A 117 29.17 15.41 8.54
CA PHE A 117 29.78 14.16 9.01
C PHE A 117 30.04 13.14 7.87
N GLY A 118 29.83 13.54 6.61
CA GLY A 118 30.02 12.69 5.44
C GLY A 118 28.91 11.66 5.20
N ILE A 119 27.76 11.81 5.86
CA ILE A 119 26.58 10.95 5.65
C ILE A 119 25.79 11.51 4.48
N THR A 120 25.43 10.67 3.50
CA THR A 120 24.58 11.10 2.39
C THR A 120 23.14 11.25 2.87
N VAL A 121 22.49 12.37 2.56
CA VAL A 121 21.06 12.57 2.78
C VAL A 121 20.37 12.67 1.43
N VAL A 122 19.28 11.92 1.24
CA VAL A 122 18.50 11.96 0.00
C VAL A 122 17.04 12.21 0.33
N SER A 123 16.48 13.27 -0.25
CA SER A 123 15.08 13.65 -0.09
C SER A 123 14.23 13.14 -1.25
N LEU A 124 13.30 12.22 -0.98
CA LEU A 124 12.39 11.68 -2.00
C LEU A 124 10.92 11.79 -1.58
N GLN A 125 10.07 12.21 -2.51
CA GLN A 125 8.62 12.16 -2.42
C GLN A 125 8.02 12.41 -3.82
N PRO A 126 7.51 11.38 -4.52
CA PRO A 126 6.79 11.59 -5.78
C PRO A 126 5.53 12.41 -5.54
N GLU A 127 5.27 13.37 -6.42
CA GLU A 127 4.13 14.28 -6.34
C GLU A 127 2.96 13.78 -7.20
N THR A 128 3.27 13.28 -8.39
CA THR A 128 2.32 12.65 -9.31
C THR A 128 2.50 11.14 -9.35
N PHE A 129 1.55 10.44 -9.95
CA PHE A 129 1.70 9.00 -10.19
C PHE A 129 2.83 8.69 -11.18
N ASP A 130 3.05 9.55 -12.19
CA ASP A 130 4.12 9.38 -13.16
C ASP A 130 5.51 9.41 -12.51
N ASP A 131 5.63 10.07 -11.35
CA ASP A 131 6.86 10.12 -10.55
C ASP A 131 7.09 8.84 -9.71
N VAL A 132 6.07 7.97 -9.54
CA VAL A 132 6.17 6.79 -8.67
C VAL A 132 7.18 5.79 -9.20
N PHE A 133 7.20 5.52 -10.50
CA PHE A 133 8.17 4.58 -11.09
C PHE A 133 9.60 5.14 -11.05
N PRO A 134 9.88 6.40 -11.46
CA PRO A 134 11.17 7.04 -11.21
C PRO A 134 11.60 6.99 -9.74
N TYR A 135 10.66 7.21 -8.81
CA TYR A 135 10.93 7.10 -7.38
C TYR A 135 11.37 5.68 -6.98
N TRP A 136 10.72 4.63 -7.49
CA TRP A 136 11.15 3.25 -7.27
C TRP A 136 12.51 2.95 -7.91
N GLU A 137 12.78 3.50 -9.10
CA GLU A 137 14.09 3.37 -9.74
C GLU A 137 15.21 4.06 -8.94
N LYS A 138 14.96 5.27 -8.41
CA LYS A 138 15.90 5.97 -7.50
C LYS A 138 16.22 5.11 -6.28
N LEU A 139 15.21 4.49 -5.65
CA LEU A 139 15.44 3.56 -4.54
C LEU A 139 16.23 2.31 -4.95
N GLY A 140 15.95 1.77 -6.15
CA GLY A 140 16.72 0.67 -6.73
C GLY A 140 18.19 1.03 -6.95
N ILE A 141 18.47 2.23 -7.47
CA ILE A 141 19.84 2.75 -7.63
C ILE A 141 20.55 2.86 -6.28
N LEU A 142 19.91 3.48 -5.29
CA LEU A 142 20.49 3.69 -3.95
C LEU A 142 20.84 2.36 -3.25
N THR A 143 20.02 1.33 -3.45
CA THR A 143 20.19 0.03 -2.80
C THR A 143 20.94 -1.01 -3.65
N GLY A 144 21.22 -0.71 -4.92
CA GLY A 144 21.81 -1.66 -5.87
C GLY A 144 20.83 -2.72 -6.37
N LYS A 145 19.54 -2.41 -6.36
CA LYS A 145 18.39 -3.25 -6.70
C LYS A 145 17.65 -2.77 -7.94
N ILE A 146 18.40 -2.41 -8.98
CA ILE A 146 17.86 -1.81 -10.20
C ILE A 146 17.01 -2.82 -11.00
N ASP A 147 17.44 -4.09 -11.04
CA ASP A 147 16.67 -5.12 -11.74
C ASP A 147 15.40 -5.47 -10.96
N GLU A 148 15.48 -5.54 -9.63
CA GLU A 148 14.32 -5.75 -8.77
C GLU A 148 13.34 -4.56 -8.81
N SER A 149 13.81 -3.31 -8.91
CA SER A 149 12.92 -2.16 -9.09
C SER A 149 12.19 -2.20 -10.43
N LYS A 150 12.87 -2.56 -11.52
CA LYS A 150 12.24 -2.75 -12.84
C LYS A 150 11.24 -3.92 -12.85
N ALA A 151 11.59 -5.02 -12.19
CA ALA A 151 10.68 -6.15 -12.03
C ALA A 151 9.42 -5.76 -11.25
N LEU A 152 9.58 -4.96 -10.19
CA LEU A 152 8.47 -4.44 -9.40
C LEU A 152 7.53 -3.55 -10.22
N ILE A 153 8.07 -2.63 -11.03
CA ILE A 153 7.29 -1.78 -11.94
C ILE A 153 6.48 -2.66 -12.90
N LYS A 154 7.15 -3.59 -13.59
CA LYS A 154 6.50 -4.49 -14.54
C LYS A 154 5.42 -5.34 -13.88
N GLU A 155 5.67 -5.87 -12.68
CA GLU A 155 4.68 -6.65 -11.93
C GLU A 155 3.46 -5.80 -11.59
N PHE A 156 3.67 -4.57 -11.11
CA PHE A 156 2.61 -3.63 -10.79
C PHE A 156 1.76 -3.31 -12.03
N GLU A 157 2.39 -2.95 -13.15
CA GLU A 157 1.70 -2.67 -14.41
C GLU A 157 0.90 -3.88 -14.90
N LEU A 158 1.48 -5.08 -14.83
CA LEU A 158 0.78 -6.31 -15.22
C LEU A 158 -0.44 -6.58 -14.34
N LYS A 159 -0.35 -6.36 -13.03
CA LYS A 159 -1.48 -6.50 -12.11
C LYS A 159 -2.58 -5.49 -12.43
N VAL A 160 -2.22 -4.23 -12.58
CA VAL A 160 -3.18 -3.16 -12.92
C VAL A 160 -3.81 -3.41 -14.29
N ASN A 161 -3.05 -3.80 -15.31
CA ASN A 161 -3.58 -4.01 -16.67
C ASN A 161 -4.48 -5.25 -16.81
N LYS A 162 -4.39 -6.20 -15.88
CA LYS A 162 -5.34 -7.34 -15.80
C LYS A 162 -6.69 -6.94 -15.23
N LEU A 163 -6.76 -5.85 -14.47
CA LEU A 163 -8.04 -5.33 -14.00
C LEU A 163 -8.85 -4.81 -15.20
N PRO A 164 -10.17 -4.88 -15.11
CA PRO A 164 -11.08 -4.45 -16.18
C PRO A 164 -10.78 -3.02 -16.59
N LYS A 165 -11.08 -2.66 -17.83
CA LYS A 165 -11.12 -1.26 -18.22
C LYS A 165 -12.54 -0.76 -18.03
N ILE A 166 -12.69 0.39 -17.39
CA ILE A 166 -13.97 1.10 -17.28
C ILE A 166 -13.94 2.19 -18.34
N GLU A 167 -14.97 2.24 -19.17
CA GLU A 167 -15.08 3.23 -20.24
C GLU A 167 -15.28 4.63 -19.65
N GLN A 168 -14.79 5.66 -20.33
CA GLN A 168 -14.86 7.05 -19.83
C GLN A 168 -16.29 7.59 -19.65
N ASN A 169 -17.27 6.97 -20.30
CA ASN A 169 -18.67 7.37 -20.19
C ASN A 169 -19.40 6.72 -18.99
N ASP A 170 -18.75 5.77 -18.32
CA ASP A 170 -19.30 5.00 -17.20
C ASP A 170 -18.64 5.37 -15.86
N LEU A 171 -18.09 6.59 -15.76
CA LEU A 171 -17.42 7.04 -14.54
C LEU A 171 -18.43 7.36 -13.44
N THR A 172 -18.20 6.80 -12.25
CA THR A 172 -19.01 7.10 -11.06
C THR A 172 -18.54 8.42 -10.45
N GLU A 173 -19.45 9.39 -10.34
CA GLU A 173 -19.18 10.67 -9.66
C GLU A 173 -19.05 10.45 -8.15
N ILE A 174 -17.89 10.81 -7.59
CA ILE A 174 -17.56 10.66 -6.17
C ILE A 174 -17.00 11.96 -5.61
N PHE A 175 -16.92 12.06 -4.29
CA PHE A 175 -16.06 13.03 -3.63
C PHE A 175 -14.97 12.32 -2.86
N PHE A 176 -13.72 12.75 -3.04
CA PHE A 176 -12.58 12.23 -2.28
C PHE A 176 -12.05 13.24 -1.26
N GLU A 177 -12.14 12.90 0.02
CA GLU A 177 -11.60 13.68 1.13
C GLU A 177 -10.22 13.15 1.54
N SER A 178 -9.18 13.95 1.30
CA SER A 178 -7.81 13.66 1.74
C SER A 178 -7.56 14.02 3.20
N ILE A 179 -8.11 15.16 3.66
CA ILE A 179 -7.93 15.66 5.04
C ILE A 179 -9.22 16.29 5.51
N HIS A 180 -9.78 15.76 6.59
CA HIS A 180 -11.06 16.24 7.13
C HIS A 180 -10.95 17.61 7.80
N LYS A 181 -9.97 17.78 8.71
CA LYS A 181 -9.84 18.97 9.58
C LYS A 181 -9.85 20.31 8.82
N ASN A 182 -9.24 20.35 7.64
CA ASN A 182 -9.16 21.54 6.78
C ASN A 182 -9.78 21.30 5.40
N PHE A 183 -10.65 20.29 5.28
CA PHE A 183 -11.41 19.95 4.09
C PHE A 183 -10.60 19.98 2.78
N LYS A 184 -9.60 19.12 2.68
CA LYS A 184 -8.76 18.99 1.48
C LYS A 184 -9.19 17.81 0.65
N THR A 185 -9.18 17.97 -0.67
CA THR A 185 -9.32 16.89 -1.64
C THR A 185 -7.96 16.50 -2.21
N THR A 186 -7.94 15.51 -3.11
CA THR A 186 -6.74 15.07 -3.81
C THR A 186 -6.40 16.01 -4.97
N ALA A 187 -5.11 16.19 -5.24
CA ALA A 187 -4.68 16.94 -6.43
C ALA A 187 -4.75 16.05 -7.68
N ASN A 188 -5.10 16.67 -8.81
CA ASN A 188 -5.06 16.02 -10.13
C ASN A 188 -3.63 15.51 -10.43
N GLY A 189 -3.53 14.30 -10.99
CA GLY A 189 -2.28 13.62 -11.29
C GLY A 189 -1.61 12.96 -10.08
N SER A 190 -2.06 13.23 -8.85
CA SER A 190 -1.52 12.58 -7.66
C SER A 190 -1.82 11.07 -7.63
N ILE A 191 -1.19 10.36 -6.71
CA ILE A 191 -1.36 8.90 -6.55
C ILE A 191 -2.82 8.53 -6.27
N ALA A 192 -3.51 9.27 -5.41
CA ALA A 192 -4.91 9.00 -5.10
C ALA A 192 -5.81 9.28 -6.31
N ASP A 193 -5.56 10.37 -7.06
CA ASP A 193 -6.28 10.66 -8.30
C ASP A 193 -6.07 9.56 -9.36
N TYR A 194 -4.84 9.07 -9.53
CA TYR A 194 -4.56 7.92 -10.39
C TYR A 194 -5.38 6.69 -10.00
N VAL A 195 -5.44 6.36 -8.70
CA VAL A 195 -6.23 5.22 -8.21
C VAL A 195 -7.71 5.42 -8.56
N LEU A 196 -8.28 6.60 -8.26
CA LEU A 196 -9.68 6.92 -8.54
C LEU A 196 -9.99 6.75 -10.04
N LYS A 197 -9.19 7.38 -10.91
CA LYS A 197 -9.34 7.28 -12.37
C LYS A 197 -9.18 5.85 -12.87
N ARG A 198 -8.20 5.11 -12.36
CA ARG A 198 -7.98 3.71 -12.75
C ARG A 198 -9.13 2.79 -12.31
N SER A 199 -9.86 3.17 -11.26
CA SER A 199 -11.06 2.51 -10.77
C SER A 199 -12.36 3.02 -11.39
N GLY A 200 -12.29 3.87 -12.42
CA GLY A 200 -13.47 4.41 -13.09
C GLY A 200 -14.28 5.38 -12.22
N LEU A 201 -13.61 6.10 -11.33
CA LEU A 201 -14.22 7.07 -10.44
C LEU A 201 -13.80 8.48 -10.85
N PHE A 202 -14.77 9.39 -10.89
CA PHE A 202 -14.55 10.80 -11.20
C PHE A 202 -14.76 11.63 -9.94
N ASN A 203 -13.72 12.32 -9.48
CA ASN A 203 -13.83 13.22 -8.34
C ASN A 203 -14.53 14.51 -8.77
N VAL A 204 -15.69 14.85 -8.18
CA VAL A 204 -16.41 16.10 -8.46
C VAL A 204 -15.59 17.36 -8.14
N ALA A 205 -14.49 17.20 -7.42
CA ALA A 205 -13.52 18.23 -7.11
C ALA A 205 -12.26 18.21 -8.03
N ASP A 206 -12.33 17.66 -9.25
CA ASP A 206 -11.18 17.56 -10.17
C ASP A 206 -10.57 18.93 -10.54
N GLU A 207 -11.38 20.00 -10.53
CA GLU A 207 -10.92 21.38 -10.77
C GLU A 207 -10.32 22.07 -9.52
N ALA A 208 -10.17 21.35 -8.41
CA ALA A 208 -9.64 21.89 -7.17
C ALA A 208 -8.16 22.30 -7.29
N ILE A 209 -7.84 23.49 -6.79
CA ILE A 209 -6.50 24.09 -6.90
C ILE A 209 -5.57 23.48 -5.85
N GLN A 210 -4.35 23.08 -6.24
CA GLN A 210 -3.35 22.58 -5.30
C GLN A 210 -3.08 23.58 -4.16
N VAL A 211 -2.90 23.07 -2.93
CA VAL A 211 -2.60 23.92 -1.75
C VAL A 211 -1.33 24.76 -1.96
N VAL A 212 -0.32 24.15 -2.59
CA VAL A 212 0.90 24.77 -3.11
C VAL A 212 1.33 23.97 -4.33
N GLU A 213 2.12 24.56 -5.23
CA GLU A 213 2.71 23.83 -6.35
C GLU A 213 3.47 22.59 -5.85
N GLY A 214 3.21 21.44 -6.49
CA GLY A 214 3.77 20.13 -6.11
C GLY A 214 3.05 19.43 -4.94
N SER A 215 1.97 20.01 -4.42
CA SER A 215 1.14 19.38 -3.39
C SER A 215 0.31 18.24 -3.98
N THR A 216 0.29 17.08 -3.29
CA THR A 216 -0.60 15.95 -3.62
C THR A 216 -2.06 16.17 -3.18
N ILE A 217 -2.36 17.33 -2.61
CA ILE A 217 -3.68 17.73 -2.10
C ILE A 217 -4.07 19.12 -2.62
N SER A 218 -5.38 19.31 -2.79
CA SER A 218 -6.01 20.53 -3.28
C SER A 218 -6.99 21.14 -2.28
N GLU A 219 -7.16 22.46 -2.39
CA GLU A 219 -8.17 23.26 -1.71
C GLU A 219 -9.56 22.97 -2.27
N PHE A 220 -10.51 22.67 -1.38
CA PHE A 220 -11.92 22.56 -1.74
C PHE A 220 -12.78 23.09 -0.58
N SER A 221 -14.01 23.51 -0.86
CA SER A 221 -14.92 24.01 0.18
C SER A 221 -16.09 23.06 0.43
N LYS A 222 -16.61 23.08 1.65
CA LYS A 222 -17.80 22.30 2.03
C LYS A 222 -19.02 22.77 1.25
N GLU A 223 -19.11 24.08 1.01
CA GLU A 223 -20.18 24.73 0.25
C GLU A 223 -20.20 24.23 -1.20
N GLN A 224 -19.04 24.20 -1.88
CA GLN A 224 -18.94 23.62 -3.24
C GLN A 224 -19.33 22.14 -3.27
N LEU A 225 -18.97 21.37 -2.23
CA LEU A 225 -19.41 19.98 -2.14
C LEU A 225 -20.93 19.87 -1.97
N ILE A 226 -21.52 20.69 -1.11
CA ILE A 226 -22.97 20.73 -0.88
C ILE A 226 -23.71 21.11 -2.15
N GLU A 227 -23.23 22.10 -2.90
CA GLU A 227 -23.80 22.53 -4.18
C GLU A 227 -23.78 21.41 -5.24
N ASN A 228 -22.72 20.60 -5.26
CA ASN A 228 -22.60 19.45 -6.17
C ASN A 228 -23.09 18.13 -5.54
N GLY A 229 -23.65 18.19 -4.33
CA GLY A 229 -23.85 17.02 -3.48
C GLY A 229 -24.80 15.98 -4.05
N ASP A 230 -25.76 16.38 -4.90
CA ASP A 230 -26.73 15.48 -5.52
C ASP A 230 -26.11 14.52 -6.56
N LYS A 231 -24.95 14.87 -7.11
CA LYS A 231 -24.19 14.05 -8.07
C LYS A 231 -23.28 13.02 -7.40
N VAL A 232 -22.97 13.21 -6.12
CA VAL A 232 -21.97 12.39 -5.42
C VAL A 232 -22.60 11.05 -5.05
N GLU A 233 -22.29 9.99 -5.81
CA GLU A 233 -22.78 8.62 -5.55
C GLU A 233 -22.08 7.99 -4.34
N TYR A 234 -20.79 8.27 -4.17
CA TYR A 234 -19.99 7.82 -3.03
C TYR A 234 -19.16 8.96 -2.43
N TYR A 235 -19.15 9.03 -1.09
CA TYR A 235 -18.25 9.88 -0.34
C TYR A 235 -17.09 9.01 0.15
N ILE A 236 -15.89 9.27 -0.36
CA ILE A 236 -14.69 8.50 -0.02
C ILE A 236 -13.80 9.38 0.84
N ALA A 237 -13.43 8.92 2.04
CA ALA A 237 -12.51 9.62 2.91
C ALA A 237 -11.31 8.73 3.25
N GLN A 238 -10.10 9.25 3.07
CA GLN A 238 -8.92 8.51 3.53
C GLN A 238 -8.75 8.66 5.05
N LYS A 239 -8.45 7.57 5.76
CA LYS A 239 -8.06 7.56 7.17
C LYS A 239 -6.56 7.36 7.31
N GLY A 240 -5.98 8.00 8.32
CA GLY A 240 -4.53 7.99 8.51
C GLY A 240 -4.11 8.50 9.87
N ALA A 241 -2.80 8.51 10.12
CA ALA A 241 -2.22 9.02 11.35
C ALA A 241 -2.68 10.45 11.67
N MET A 242 -2.76 11.27 10.62
CA MET A 242 -3.12 12.69 10.69
C MET A 242 -4.59 12.97 10.30
N ASN A 243 -5.33 11.96 9.82
CA ASN A 243 -6.75 12.09 9.47
C ASN A 243 -7.58 11.01 10.17
N LYS A 244 -8.04 11.30 11.39
CA LYS A 244 -8.89 10.39 12.19
C LYS A 244 -10.36 10.57 11.82
N ILE A 245 -10.72 10.13 10.63
CA ILE A 245 -12.09 10.22 10.10
C ILE A 245 -12.87 8.93 10.33
N SER A 246 -14.19 9.04 10.47
CA SER A 246 -15.13 7.92 10.52
C SER A 246 -16.41 8.27 9.76
N LYS A 247 -17.22 7.25 9.43
CA LYS A 247 -18.53 7.48 8.80
C LYS A 247 -19.41 8.39 9.65
N ASP A 248 -19.43 8.17 10.97
CA ASP A 248 -20.24 8.98 11.89
C ASP A 248 -19.83 10.45 11.91
N ILE A 249 -18.52 10.75 11.84
CA ILE A 249 -18.06 12.14 11.76
C ILE A 249 -18.59 12.80 10.49
N ILE A 250 -18.52 12.12 9.35
CA ILE A 250 -19.01 12.62 8.05
C ILE A 250 -20.53 12.81 8.08
N LYS A 251 -21.29 11.83 8.60
CA LYS A 251 -22.77 11.89 8.67
C LYS A 251 -23.28 13.02 9.56
N ASN A 252 -22.52 13.37 10.59
CA ASN A 252 -22.87 14.44 11.54
C ASN A 252 -22.33 15.82 11.15
N GLU A 253 -21.62 15.93 10.02
CA GLU A 253 -21.12 17.20 9.51
C GLU A 253 -22.28 18.09 9.02
N SER A 254 -22.20 19.38 9.32
CA SER A 254 -23.30 20.30 9.02
C SER A 254 -23.51 20.45 7.51
N GLY A 255 -24.75 20.30 7.05
CA GLY A 255 -25.13 20.40 5.65
C GLY A 255 -24.86 19.16 4.80
N PHE A 256 -24.16 18.15 5.32
CA PHE A 256 -23.79 16.96 4.53
C PHE A 256 -24.98 16.04 4.22
N ASN A 257 -26.13 16.23 4.87
CA ASN A 257 -27.40 15.62 4.46
C ASN A 257 -27.86 16.06 3.05
N ALA A 258 -27.29 17.14 2.50
CA ALA A 258 -27.49 17.54 1.11
C ALA A 258 -26.70 16.68 0.10
N ILE A 259 -25.76 15.85 0.56
CA ILE A 259 -24.95 14.98 -0.31
C ILE A 259 -25.64 13.63 -0.48
N LYS A 260 -25.86 13.21 -1.74
CA LYS A 260 -26.54 11.96 -2.09
C LYS A 260 -25.88 10.75 -1.42
N ALA A 261 -24.56 10.65 -1.50
CA ALA A 261 -23.80 9.58 -0.85
C ALA A 261 -24.03 9.49 0.66
N VAL A 262 -24.10 10.63 1.35
CA VAL A 262 -24.30 10.66 2.81
C VAL A 262 -25.72 10.23 3.17
N ARG A 263 -26.74 10.67 2.40
CA ARG A 263 -28.13 10.23 2.57
C ARG A 263 -28.30 8.72 2.37
N ASN A 264 -27.58 8.16 1.41
CA ASN A 264 -27.67 6.74 1.05
C ASN A 264 -26.72 5.85 1.88
N ASP A 265 -25.96 6.43 2.81
CA ASP A 265 -24.91 5.74 3.57
C ASP A 265 -23.79 5.13 2.71
N ASN A 266 -23.61 5.65 1.49
CA ASN A 266 -22.53 5.31 0.55
C ASN A 266 -21.23 6.02 0.92
N ILE A 267 -20.78 5.83 2.16
CA ILE A 267 -19.55 6.41 2.68
C ILE A 267 -18.48 5.32 2.78
N ILE A 268 -17.35 5.52 2.12
CA ILE A 268 -16.21 4.61 2.11
C ILE A 268 -15.05 5.25 2.88
N ILE A 269 -14.52 4.53 3.86
CA ILE A 269 -13.32 4.93 4.58
C ILE A 269 -12.16 4.04 4.12
N ILE A 270 -11.16 4.63 3.48
CA ILE A 270 -10.02 3.91 2.90
C ILE A 270 -8.71 4.29 3.60
N ASP A 271 -7.77 3.36 3.76
CA ASP A 271 -6.51 3.65 4.46
C ASP A 271 -5.52 4.42 3.56
N GLU A 272 -4.95 5.52 4.07
CA GLU A 272 -3.97 6.34 3.35
C GLU A 272 -2.77 5.53 2.82
N LYS A 273 -2.43 4.40 3.47
CA LYS A 273 -1.31 3.52 3.12
C LYS A 273 -1.50 2.81 1.79
N ILE A 274 -2.74 2.60 1.37
CA ILE A 274 -3.06 1.88 0.14
C ILE A 274 -3.62 2.78 -0.95
N ILE A 275 -3.89 4.06 -0.69
CA ILE A 275 -4.40 5.00 -1.71
C ILE A 275 -3.45 6.16 -2.03
N SER A 276 -2.70 6.66 -1.04
CA SER A 276 -1.93 7.91 -1.19
C SER A 276 -0.43 7.75 -0.98
N ARG A 277 0.03 6.52 -0.70
CA ARG A 277 1.44 6.21 -0.46
C ARG A 277 2.08 5.65 -1.74
N PRO A 278 3.30 6.05 -2.11
CA PRO A 278 3.94 5.58 -3.34
C PRO A 278 4.54 4.17 -3.18
N THR A 279 3.72 3.18 -2.86
CA THR A 279 4.14 1.77 -2.76
C THR A 279 3.26 0.89 -3.65
N PRO A 280 3.70 -0.33 -4.01
CA PRO A 280 2.90 -1.26 -4.81
C PRO A 280 1.51 -1.56 -4.25
N ARG A 281 1.28 -1.30 -2.96
CA ARG A 281 -0.03 -1.45 -2.31
C ARG A 281 -1.10 -0.49 -2.83
N VAL A 282 -0.76 0.50 -3.65
CA VAL A 282 -1.76 1.29 -4.39
C VAL A 282 -2.63 0.43 -5.30
N TYR A 283 -2.12 -0.74 -5.73
CA TYR A 283 -2.93 -1.74 -6.42
C TYR A 283 -4.13 -2.22 -5.57
N TYR A 284 -3.97 -2.31 -4.24
CA TYR A 284 -5.00 -2.85 -3.36
C TYR A 284 -6.21 -1.92 -3.23
N SER A 285 -6.02 -0.60 -3.24
CA SER A 285 -7.15 0.34 -3.27
C SER A 285 -7.91 0.29 -4.60
N ILE A 286 -7.21 0.07 -5.72
CA ILE A 286 -7.87 -0.12 -7.01
C ILE A 286 -8.81 -1.34 -6.93
N VAL A 287 -8.30 -2.49 -6.46
CA VAL A 287 -9.11 -3.71 -6.25
C VAL A 287 -10.26 -3.46 -5.28
N GLU A 288 -10.00 -2.72 -4.19
CA GLU A 288 -11.03 -2.39 -3.21
C GLU A 288 -12.17 -1.56 -3.80
N PHE A 289 -11.89 -0.61 -4.69
CA PHE A 289 -12.95 0.12 -5.39
C PHE A 289 -13.71 -0.73 -6.41
N TYR A 290 -13.03 -1.65 -7.12
CA TYR A 290 -13.75 -2.62 -7.95
C TYR A 290 -14.72 -3.47 -7.12
N LYS A 291 -14.35 -3.84 -5.89
CA LYS A 291 -15.21 -4.57 -4.96
C LYS A 291 -16.35 -3.74 -4.40
N LEU A 292 -16.07 -2.53 -3.91
CA LEU A 292 -17.06 -1.74 -3.18
C LEU A 292 -18.03 -0.98 -4.10
N ILE A 293 -17.63 -0.69 -5.34
CA ILE A 293 -18.40 0.16 -6.27
C ILE A 293 -18.83 -0.63 -7.50
N HIS A 294 -17.97 -1.49 -8.03
CA HIS A 294 -18.24 -2.30 -9.23
C HIS A 294 -18.50 -3.77 -8.86
N ASN A 295 -19.12 -4.04 -7.71
CA ASN A 295 -19.25 -5.38 -7.14
C ASN A 295 -19.86 -6.40 -8.12
N ASP A 296 -20.87 -5.99 -8.88
CA ASP A 296 -21.53 -6.83 -9.89
C ASP A 296 -20.53 -7.37 -10.91
N TYR A 297 -19.50 -6.59 -11.25
CA TYR A 297 -18.43 -7.02 -12.14
C TYR A 297 -17.60 -8.15 -11.50
N LEU A 298 -17.14 -7.95 -10.26
CA LEU A 298 -16.29 -8.93 -9.57
C LEU A 298 -17.06 -10.20 -9.19
N THR A 299 -18.34 -10.09 -8.83
CA THR A 299 -19.15 -11.23 -8.41
C THR A 299 -19.71 -12.02 -9.59
N SER A 300 -20.07 -11.37 -10.71
CA SER A 300 -20.61 -12.05 -11.90
C SER A 300 -19.53 -12.83 -12.65
N ASN A 301 -18.32 -12.29 -12.74
CA ASN A 301 -17.18 -12.90 -13.45
C ASN A 301 -16.00 -13.16 -12.51
N HIS A 302 -16.31 -13.65 -11.30
CA HIS A 302 -15.30 -13.90 -10.28
C HIS A 302 -14.23 -14.86 -10.82
N TYR A 303 -12.96 -14.46 -10.73
CA TYR A 303 -11.86 -15.21 -11.35
C TYR A 303 -11.64 -16.61 -10.72
N LEU A 304 -12.19 -16.84 -9.52
CA LEU A 304 -12.26 -18.15 -8.85
C LEU A 304 -13.53 -18.95 -9.17
N TYR A 305 -14.37 -18.53 -10.11
CA TYR A 305 -15.53 -19.32 -10.57
C TYR A 305 -15.04 -20.52 -11.40
N ASN A 306 -14.70 -21.62 -10.72
CA ASN A 306 -14.13 -22.83 -11.28
C ASN A 306 -14.47 -24.08 -10.43
N ASP A 307 -14.21 -25.27 -10.97
CA ASP A 307 -14.48 -26.55 -10.29
C ASP A 307 -13.35 -26.99 -9.33
N GLU A 308 -12.40 -26.10 -8.99
CA GLU A 308 -11.37 -26.42 -8.00
C GLU A 308 -12.00 -26.51 -6.61
N LYS A 309 -11.47 -27.41 -5.77
CA LYS A 309 -11.92 -27.54 -4.39
C LYS A 309 -11.64 -26.26 -3.62
N VAL A 310 -12.54 -25.91 -2.69
CA VAL A 310 -12.38 -24.73 -1.85
C VAL A 310 -11.17 -24.90 -0.93
N SER A 311 -10.09 -24.17 -1.24
CA SER A 311 -9.01 -23.92 -0.30
C SER A 311 -9.38 -22.83 0.69
N LYS A 312 -8.64 -22.73 1.79
CA LYS A 312 -8.83 -21.67 2.78
C LYS A 312 -8.62 -20.27 2.19
N ILE A 313 -7.61 -20.07 1.34
CA ILE A 313 -7.39 -18.77 0.70
C ILE A 313 -8.48 -18.41 -0.32
N SER A 314 -8.96 -19.39 -1.10
CA SER A 314 -10.08 -19.16 -2.02
C SER A 314 -11.37 -18.85 -1.26
N PHE A 315 -11.66 -19.55 -0.16
CA PHE A 315 -12.80 -19.22 0.70
C PHE A 315 -12.71 -17.79 1.23
N SER A 316 -11.57 -17.42 1.80
CA SER A 316 -11.34 -16.05 2.30
C SER A 316 -11.51 -15.00 1.21
N THR A 317 -10.97 -15.26 0.01
CA THR A 317 -11.10 -14.35 -1.14
C THR A 317 -12.56 -14.16 -1.52
N ILE A 318 -13.26 -15.27 -1.79
CA ILE A 318 -14.67 -15.25 -2.23
C ILE A 318 -15.55 -14.60 -1.15
N ALA A 319 -15.40 -14.98 0.11
CA ALA A 319 -16.18 -14.43 1.21
C ALA A 319 -15.96 -12.91 1.36
N ILE A 320 -14.71 -12.44 1.34
CA ILE A 320 -14.41 -11.01 1.45
C ILE A 320 -15.00 -10.21 0.29
N ASP A 321 -14.90 -10.73 -0.94
CA ASP A 321 -15.40 -10.04 -2.13
C ASP A 321 -16.93 -9.97 -2.11
N PHE A 322 -17.63 -11.09 -1.86
CA PHE A 322 -19.10 -11.13 -1.81
C PHE A 322 -19.70 -10.34 -0.64
N LEU A 323 -19.04 -10.34 0.51
CA LEU A 323 -19.48 -9.59 1.69
C LEU A 323 -19.01 -8.14 1.68
N MET A 324 -18.28 -7.71 0.64
CA MET A 324 -17.78 -6.36 0.46
C MET A 324 -16.98 -5.86 1.68
N ILE A 325 -16.23 -6.75 2.34
CA ILE A 325 -15.47 -6.44 3.55
C ILE A 325 -14.25 -5.60 3.16
N PRO A 326 -14.08 -4.37 3.69
CA PRO A 326 -12.90 -3.55 3.40
C PRO A 326 -11.60 -4.26 3.80
N PHE A 327 -10.53 -4.02 3.05
CA PHE A 327 -9.25 -4.68 3.34
C PHE A 327 -8.67 -4.21 4.67
N LYS A 328 -8.16 -5.18 5.43
CA LYS A 328 -7.37 -4.88 6.63
C LYS A 328 -6.02 -4.32 6.21
N THR A 329 -5.61 -3.24 6.87
CA THR A 329 -4.31 -2.60 6.71
C THR A 329 -3.57 -2.53 8.05
N PRO A 330 -2.23 -2.48 8.05
CA PRO A 330 -1.43 -2.41 9.27
C PRO A 330 -1.60 -1.05 9.96
N GLU A 331 -1.65 -1.00 11.30
CA GLU A 331 -1.78 0.26 12.08
C GLU A 331 -0.44 0.81 12.58
N TYR A 332 -0.33 2.14 12.74
CA TYR A 332 0.90 2.84 13.14
C TYR A 332 1.18 2.87 14.65
N PHE A 333 0.14 2.95 15.47
CA PHE A 333 0.29 3.42 16.86
C PHE A 333 -0.23 2.44 17.91
N LYS A 334 -0.92 1.40 17.46
CA LYS A 334 -1.28 0.28 18.30
C LYS A 334 -0.59 -0.92 17.70
N LYS A 335 0.20 -1.62 18.52
CA LYS A 335 0.35 -3.06 18.34
C LYS A 335 -1.06 -3.61 18.50
N GLU A 336 -1.83 -3.67 17.41
CA GLU A 336 -3.07 -4.41 17.37
C GLU A 336 -2.72 -5.89 17.41
N ILE A 337 -2.34 -6.31 18.61
CA ILE A 337 -2.35 -7.69 18.99
C ILE A 337 -3.83 -8.06 18.96
N ASN A 338 -4.19 -8.90 17.99
CA ASN A 338 -5.48 -9.56 18.03
C ASN A 338 -5.55 -10.47 19.29
N LYS A 339 -6.65 -11.18 19.50
CA LYS A 339 -6.82 -12.06 20.68
C LYS A 339 -5.69 -13.10 20.86
N ASP A 340 -4.93 -13.41 19.80
CA ASP A 340 -3.95 -14.49 19.75
C ASP A 340 -2.48 -14.03 19.63
N GLY A 341 -2.19 -12.73 19.77
CA GLY A 341 -0.80 -12.24 19.65
C GLY A 341 -0.35 -11.93 18.21
N HIS A 342 -1.20 -12.14 17.21
CA HIS A 342 -0.88 -11.94 15.79
C HIS A 342 -0.92 -10.46 15.41
N LEU A 343 0.10 -10.00 14.69
CA LEU A 343 0.13 -8.70 14.04
C LEU A 343 0.03 -8.87 12.53
N PHE A 344 -0.59 -7.89 11.87
CA PHE A 344 -0.65 -7.84 10.41
C PHE A 344 0.73 -8.04 9.77
N GLY A 345 0.85 -9.04 8.91
CA GLY A 345 2.10 -9.47 8.31
C GLY A 345 2.68 -10.75 8.91
N ASP A 346 2.24 -11.18 10.09
CA ASP A 346 2.94 -12.25 10.82
C ASP A 346 2.77 -13.64 10.17
N PHE A 347 1.86 -13.81 9.19
CA PHE A 347 1.73 -15.08 8.47
C PHE A 347 3.02 -15.47 7.75
N SER A 348 3.64 -16.54 8.24
CA SER A 348 4.94 -17.03 7.76
C SER A 348 4.88 -17.84 6.46
N ASP A 349 3.70 -18.29 6.08
CA ASP A 349 3.43 -19.20 4.96
C ASP A 349 2.71 -18.53 3.78
N ILE A 350 2.56 -17.21 3.81
CA ILE A 350 2.07 -16.40 2.68
C ILE A 350 3.05 -15.26 2.42
N ASN A 351 3.37 -15.03 1.16
CA ASN A 351 4.20 -13.89 0.78
C ASN A 351 3.41 -12.58 0.96
N TYR A 352 3.89 -11.69 1.83
CA TYR A 352 3.26 -10.39 2.10
C TYR A 352 3.14 -9.46 0.88
N ARG A 353 3.84 -9.77 -0.22
CA ARG A 353 3.75 -9.05 -1.49
C ARG A 353 2.58 -9.51 -2.38
N ASP A 354 2.01 -10.67 -2.08
CA ASP A 354 0.84 -11.19 -2.77
C ASP A 354 -0.44 -10.57 -2.19
N ILE A 355 -1.42 -10.28 -3.05
CA ILE A 355 -2.74 -9.86 -2.60
C ILE A 355 -3.43 -10.95 -1.77
N GLN A 356 -3.10 -12.23 -1.96
CA GLN A 356 -3.58 -13.32 -1.11
C GLN A 356 -3.25 -13.08 0.37
N HIS A 357 -2.10 -12.48 0.67
CA HIS A 357 -1.79 -12.09 2.05
C HIS A 357 -2.82 -11.10 2.60
N LEU A 358 -3.22 -10.12 1.80
CA LEU A 358 -4.23 -9.13 2.22
C LEU A 358 -5.59 -9.79 2.48
N TYR A 359 -6.01 -10.74 1.65
CA TYR A 359 -7.23 -11.52 1.87
C TYR A 359 -7.13 -12.39 3.13
N ALA A 360 -6.01 -13.07 3.35
CA ALA A 360 -5.78 -13.89 4.54
C ALA A 360 -5.85 -13.05 5.83
N GLU A 361 -5.13 -11.93 5.86
CA GLU A 361 -5.15 -10.96 6.97
C GLU A 361 -6.55 -10.41 7.21
N THR A 362 -7.22 -9.97 6.14
CA THR A 362 -8.58 -9.41 6.25
C THR A 362 -9.55 -10.47 6.79
N ALA A 363 -9.45 -11.71 6.33
CA ALA A 363 -10.35 -12.78 6.78
C ALA A 363 -10.09 -13.13 8.24
N PHE A 364 -8.83 -13.19 8.64
CA PHE A 364 -8.44 -13.48 10.01
C PHE A 364 -8.88 -12.37 10.98
N TYR A 365 -8.64 -11.09 10.64
CA TYR A 365 -9.02 -9.96 11.49
C TYR A 365 -10.54 -9.75 11.59
N ASN A 366 -11.34 -10.33 10.69
CA ASN A 366 -12.80 -10.28 10.72
C ASN A 366 -13.43 -11.60 11.20
N ASP A 367 -12.66 -12.51 11.82
CA ASP A 367 -13.14 -13.81 12.31
C ASP A 367 -13.86 -14.66 11.21
N ILE A 368 -13.50 -14.48 9.94
CA ILE A 368 -14.07 -15.21 8.79
C ILE A 368 -13.54 -16.64 8.79
N VAL A 369 -12.23 -16.80 8.96
CA VAL A 369 -11.54 -18.09 9.05
C VAL A 369 -10.64 -18.10 10.28
N ASP A 370 -10.45 -19.27 10.88
CA ASP A 370 -9.56 -19.40 12.03
C ASP A 370 -8.10 -19.49 11.55
N SER A 371 -7.12 -19.26 12.41
CA SER A 371 -5.70 -19.56 12.13
C SER A 371 -5.10 -20.42 13.24
N LYS A 372 -3.96 -21.05 12.95
CA LYS A 372 -3.17 -21.77 13.95
C LYS A 372 -1.87 -21.02 14.17
N SER A 373 -1.82 -20.19 15.21
CA SER A 373 -0.67 -19.30 15.45
C SER A 373 -0.41 -18.41 14.22
N ASN A 374 0.84 -18.20 13.84
CA ASN A 374 1.27 -17.38 12.70
C ASN A 374 1.38 -18.16 11.38
N LYS A 375 0.52 -19.17 11.19
CA LYS A 375 0.36 -19.92 9.93
C LYS A 375 -1.09 -19.87 9.49
N PHE A 376 -1.31 -19.41 8.25
CA PHE A 376 -2.64 -19.33 7.68
C PHE A 376 -3.08 -20.65 7.04
N GLU A 377 -2.15 -21.42 6.47
CA GLU A 377 -2.38 -22.65 5.69
C GLU A 377 -3.23 -22.39 4.42
N PRO A 378 -2.78 -21.51 3.49
CA PRO A 378 -3.59 -21.01 2.37
C PRO A 378 -4.16 -22.12 1.48
N ASN A 379 -3.36 -23.15 1.22
CA ASN A 379 -3.70 -24.26 0.32
C ASN A 379 -4.45 -25.40 1.03
N SER A 380 -4.80 -25.26 2.31
CA SER A 380 -5.60 -26.27 3.01
C SER A 380 -6.98 -26.36 2.38
N ILE A 381 -7.39 -27.55 1.95
CA ILE A 381 -8.72 -27.79 1.38
C ILE A 381 -9.72 -27.91 2.52
N LEU A 382 -10.76 -27.09 2.47
CA LEU A 382 -11.83 -27.08 3.46
C LEU A 382 -12.84 -28.20 3.15
N SER A 383 -13.31 -28.89 4.19
CA SER A 383 -14.45 -29.78 4.05
C SER A 383 -15.75 -28.97 3.94
N SER A 384 -16.81 -29.58 3.41
CA SER A 384 -18.15 -28.97 3.40
C SER A 384 -18.61 -28.57 4.80
N ASN A 385 -18.24 -29.33 5.84
CA ASN A 385 -18.54 -28.98 7.23
C ASN A 385 -17.80 -27.71 7.69
N ASP A 386 -16.52 -27.56 7.33
CA ASP A 386 -15.75 -26.35 7.67
C ASP A 386 -16.35 -25.12 6.99
N ILE A 387 -16.70 -25.25 5.69
CA ILE A 387 -17.33 -24.18 4.90
C ILE A 387 -18.67 -23.77 5.50
N ASN A 388 -19.55 -24.74 5.79
CA ASN A 388 -20.84 -24.48 6.43
C ASN A 388 -20.68 -23.81 7.81
N SER A 389 -19.69 -24.25 8.60
CA SER A 389 -19.40 -23.62 9.90
C SER A 389 -18.97 -22.16 9.75
N TYR A 390 -18.09 -21.86 8.79
CA TYR A 390 -17.66 -20.49 8.53
C TYR A 390 -18.80 -19.63 7.98
N LEU A 391 -19.54 -20.09 6.98
CA LEU A 391 -20.68 -19.36 6.45
C LEU A 391 -21.74 -19.11 7.52
N SER A 392 -22.02 -20.10 8.37
CA SER A 392 -23.01 -19.94 9.45
C SER A 392 -22.61 -18.84 10.44
N ARG A 393 -21.32 -18.76 10.77
CA ARG A 393 -20.77 -17.71 11.64
C ARG A 393 -20.88 -16.33 10.98
N ILE A 394 -20.57 -16.24 9.70
CA ILE A 394 -20.50 -14.96 8.98
C ILE A 394 -21.90 -14.41 8.66
N LEU A 395 -22.83 -15.28 8.23
CA LEU A 395 -24.21 -14.91 7.90
C LEU A 395 -25.12 -14.85 9.13
N ASN A 396 -24.63 -15.33 10.30
CA ASN A 396 -25.39 -15.41 11.54
C ASN A 396 -26.69 -16.23 11.40
N GLU A 397 -26.62 -17.32 10.65
CA GLU A 397 -27.71 -18.29 10.45
C GLU A 397 -27.14 -19.69 10.21
N THR A 398 -27.97 -20.74 10.27
CA THR A 398 -27.49 -22.12 10.03
C THR A 398 -27.40 -22.40 8.53
N VAL A 399 -26.20 -22.69 8.04
CA VAL A 399 -25.96 -23.12 6.66
C VAL A 399 -25.70 -24.63 6.65
N ASN A 400 -26.39 -25.36 5.77
CA ASN A 400 -26.25 -26.81 5.61
C ASN A 400 -26.35 -27.18 4.12
N GLU A 401 -25.32 -26.77 3.37
CA GLU A 401 -25.24 -26.96 1.92
C GLU A 401 -24.07 -27.89 1.58
N ASN A 402 -24.18 -28.64 0.48
CA ASN A 402 -23.10 -29.49 0.00
C ASN A 402 -22.11 -28.69 -0.87
N ILE A 403 -21.34 -27.80 -0.25
CA ILE A 403 -20.36 -26.95 -0.94
C ILE A 403 -19.01 -27.67 -0.99
N VAL A 404 -18.49 -27.91 -2.20
CA VAL A 404 -17.21 -28.63 -2.40
C VAL A 404 -16.23 -27.81 -3.24
N THR A 405 -16.73 -27.09 -4.24
CA THR A 405 -15.93 -26.31 -5.19
C THR A 405 -16.10 -24.81 -5.00
N ASN A 406 -15.17 -24.02 -5.54
CA ASN A 406 -15.29 -22.56 -5.54
C ASN A 406 -16.56 -22.10 -6.27
N LYS A 407 -16.93 -22.79 -7.35
CA LYS A 407 -18.18 -22.57 -8.06
C LYS A 407 -19.40 -22.77 -7.16
N ASP A 408 -19.48 -23.87 -6.40
CA ASP A 408 -20.59 -24.12 -5.47
C ASP A 408 -20.73 -23.00 -4.43
N LEU A 409 -19.59 -22.52 -3.90
CA LEU A 409 -19.56 -21.45 -2.90
C LEU A 409 -20.06 -20.12 -3.49
N ILE A 410 -19.60 -19.78 -4.70
CA ILE A 410 -20.03 -18.57 -5.40
C ILE A 410 -21.52 -18.65 -5.73
N ASP A 411 -22.01 -19.78 -6.22
CA ASP A 411 -23.42 -19.97 -6.55
C ASP A 411 -24.32 -19.95 -5.30
N PHE A 412 -23.78 -20.35 -4.14
CA PHE A 412 -24.45 -20.17 -2.86
C PHE A 412 -24.55 -18.69 -2.48
N LEU A 413 -23.44 -17.95 -2.49
CA LEU A 413 -23.39 -16.54 -2.06
C LEU A 413 -24.13 -15.56 -3.00
N ARG A 414 -24.45 -16.00 -4.23
CA ARG A 414 -25.29 -15.23 -5.17
C ARG A 414 -26.78 -15.31 -4.87
N LYS A 415 -27.22 -16.31 -4.12
CA LYS A 415 -28.63 -16.49 -3.72
C LYS A 415 -28.90 -15.70 -2.46
#